data_AF-A0A9E2VIX9-F1
#
_entry.id   AF-A0A9E2VIX9-F1
#
_cell.length_a   1.000
_cell.length_b   1.000
_cell.length_c   1.000
_cell.angle_alpha   90.00
_cell.angle_beta   90.00
_cell.angle_gamma   90.00
#
_symmetry.space_group_name_H-M   'P 1'
#
loop_
_entity.id
_entity.type
_entity.pdbx_description
1 polymer ?
#
loop_
_entity_poly.entity_id
_entity_poly.type
_entity_poly.pdbx_seq_one_letter_code
_entity_poly.pdbx_strand_id
1 'polypeptide(L)'
;MWKQPISDKVTVIIGAVFFLALVISAWVPQPCPWLRHEIIGCPVKPVLAPLTPEQQDIQRVPHQDILTMYGFFQVPAQDYRAETHIRFSYRQTGKPQIVYLQIKKADGTHSIALVTHPLLLSLSWPAVTSPSIRLYQQSPTYTSLDQFSSHLPPATELAADPVAAAQYNLDSHQYTSLDTLTSLSGIKYILTTYSPPQMDGGWSLYDQEFNLQDAAVDRQNQIEGSLYFPNARANPQPFLLSTVHIDYTKIRK
;
A
#
# COMPACT_ATOMS: atom_id res chain seq x y z
N MET A 1 -11.30 -25.88 -24.94
CA MET A 1 -10.99 -26.66 -23.71
C MET A 1 -10.15 -25.75 -22.82
N TRP A 2 -10.77 -25.09 -21.84
CA TRP A 2 -10.09 -24.14 -20.96
C TRP A 2 -9.33 -24.92 -19.89
N LYS A 3 -7.99 -24.92 -19.95
CA LYS A 3 -7.17 -25.47 -18.87
C LYS A 3 -7.25 -24.49 -17.70
N GLN A 4 -7.76 -24.92 -16.55
CA GLN A 4 -7.64 -24.15 -15.31
C GLN A 4 -6.15 -23.92 -15.02
N PRO A 5 -5.71 -22.69 -14.74
CA PRO A 5 -4.34 -22.44 -14.35
C PRO A 5 -4.07 -23.13 -13.01
N ILE A 6 -3.06 -23.99 -12.99
CA ILE A 6 -2.51 -24.54 -11.74
C ILE A 6 -1.56 -23.46 -11.20
N SER A 7 -1.99 -22.80 -10.12
CA SER A 7 -1.25 -21.74 -9.44
C SER A 7 -0.20 -22.35 -8.51
N ASP A 8 1.07 -22.18 -8.82
CA ASP A 8 2.17 -22.45 -7.89
C ASP A 8 2.38 -21.21 -7.02
N LYS A 9 1.97 -21.24 -5.74
CA LYS A 9 2.11 -20.11 -4.81
C LYS A 9 3.46 -20.17 -4.10
N VAL A 10 4.20 -19.06 -4.12
CA VAL A 10 5.43 -18.89 -3.33
C VAL A 10 5.19 -17.76 -2.34
N THR A 11 5.23 -18.07 -1.04
CA THR A 11 5.06 -17.08 0.04
C THR A 11 6.42 -16.69 0.61
N VAL A 12 6.72 -15.39 0.60
CA VAL A 12 7.89 -14.83 1.31
C VAL A 12 7.41 -14.11 2.56
N ILE A 13 7.98 -14.46 3.71
CA ILE A 13 7.68 -13.85 5.01
C ILE A 13 8.83 -12.93 5.38
N ILE A 14 8.56 -11.62 5.44
CA ILE A 14 9.54 -10.66 5.96
C ILE A 14 9.01 -10.15 7.30
N GLY A 15 9.66 -10.58 8.39
CA GLY A 15 9.43 -10.04 9.72
C GLY A 15 10.09 -8.67 9.82
N ALA A 16 9.29 -7.61 9.76
CA ALA A 16 9.76 -6.24 9.82
C ALA A 16 9.18 -5.55 11.06
N VAL A 17 9.96 -5.44 12.14
CA VAL A 17 9.58 -4.60 13.27
C VAL A 17 10.10 -3.19 12.99
N PHE A 18 9.26 -2.33 12.41
CA PHE A 18 9.57 -0.91 12.26
C PHE A 18 8.96 -0.13 13.41
N PHE A 19 9.80 0.42 14.29
CA PHE A 19 9.42 1.47 15.22
C PHE A 19 9.74 2.82 14.59
N LEU A 20 8.72 3.54 14.13
CA LEU A 20 8.85 4.98 13.92
C LEU A 20 8.74 5.66 15.30
N ALA A 21 9.85 5.66 16.05
CA ALA A 21 9.95 6.42 17.27
C ALA A 21 10.70 7.73 16.95
N LEU A 22 9.98 8.84 16.90
CA LEU A 22 10.59 10.17 16.86
C LEU A 22 11.11 10.48 18.28
N VAL A 23 12.23 9.88 18.64
CA VAL A 23 12.90 10.11 19.93
C VAL A 23 13.94 11.22 19.75
N ILE A 24 13.60 12.41 20.23
CA ILE A 24 14.63 13.32 20.71
C ILE A 24 14.97 12.86 22.13
N SER A 25 16.24 12.50 22.33
CA SER A 25 16.99 12.26 23.58
C SER A 25 17.41 10.82 23.94
N ALA A 26 18.74 10.69 24.01
CA ALA A 26 19.62 9.91 24.90
C ALA A 26 19.48 8.38 25.04
N TRP A 27 20.64 7.74 24.84
CA TRP A 27 21.02 6.35 25.09
C TRP A 27 20.64 5.78 26.47
N VAL A 28 20.18 4.52 26.52
CA VAL A 28 20.72 3.37 27.33
C VAL A 28 20.12 2.05 26.78
N PRO A 29 20.89 0.98 26.49
CA PRO A 29 20.33 -0.34 26.21
C PRO A 29 20.16 -1.16 27.51
N GLN A 30 18.98 -1.75 27.72
CA GLN A 30 18.78 -2.84 28.66
C GLN A 30 18.32 -4.12 27.94
N PRO A 31 18.78 -5.32 28.34
CA PRO A 31 18.38 -6.57 27.72
C PRO A 31 17.07 -7.11 28.34
N CYS A 32 16.13 -7.55 27.49
CA CYS A 32 14.95 -8.30 27.92
C CYS A 32 15.20 -9.82 27.82
N PRO A 33 15.05 -10.61 28.90
CA PRO A 33 15.37 -12.03 28.90
C PRO A 33 14.13 -12.95 28.98
N TRP A 34 13.15 -12.92 28.07
CA TRP A 34 12.11 -13.96 28.06
C TRP A 34 11.41 -14.09 26.70
N LEU A 35 11.58 -15.23 26.01
CA LEU A 35 10.51 -15.99 25.32
C LEU A 35 11.07 -17.32 24.78
N ARG A 36 10.33 -18.42 25.02
CA ARG A 36 10.70 -19.82 24.73
C ARG A 36 9.52 -20.52 24.05
N HIS A 37 9.83 -21.33 23.01
CA HIS A 37 9.01 -22.30 22.21
C HIS A 37 7.93 -21.70 21.30
N GLU A 38 7.63 -22.14 20.07
CA GLU A 38 8.10 -23.12 19.05
C GLU A 38 7.37 -22.64 17.75
N ILE A 39 7.90 -22.71 16.52
CA ILE A 39 8.07 -23.87 15.63
C ILE A 39 9.17 -23.52 14.61
N ILE A 40 10.02 -24.51 14.31
CA ILE A 40 11.18 -24.46 13.42
C ILE A 40 10.70 -24.45 11.95
N GLY A 41 10.69 -23.27 11.34
CA GLY A 41 11.12 -23.09 9.96
C GLY A 41 12.47 -22.39 10.02
N CYS A 42 13.45 -22.82 9.23
CA CYS A 42 14.77 -22.17 9.22
C CYS A 42 14.59 -20.65 9.09
N PRO A 43 15.02 -19.84 10.07
CA PRO A 43 15.01 -18.40 9.87
C PRO A 43 16.07 -18.12 8.81
N VAL A 44 15.63 -17.78 7.60
CA VAL A 44 16.43 -16.83 6.82
C VAL A 44 16.44 -15.59 7.70
N LYS A 45 17.53 -15.41 8.44
CA LYS A 45 17.79 -14.16 9.16
C LYS A 45 17.56 -13.07 8.12
N PRO A 46 16.59 -12.14 8.30
CA PRO A 46 16.64 -10.93 7.52
C PRO A 46 17.99 -10.30 7.86
N VAL A 47 18.94 -10.41 6.94
CA VAL A 47 20.14 -9.59 6.99
C VAL A 47 19.62 -8.22 6.62
N LEU A 48 19.16 -7.48 7.64
CA LEU A 48 19.16 -6.03 7.58
C LEU A 48 20.64 -5.66 7.46
N ALA A 49 21.11 -5.56 6.21
CA ALA A 49 22.34 -4.84 5.97
C ALA A 49 22.11 -3.43 6.55
N PRO A 50 22.96 -2.94 7.46
CA PRO A 50 22.88 -1.55 7.86
C PRO A 50 22.95 -0.72 6.57
N LEU A 51 22.00 0.21 6.41
CA LEU A 51 22.01 1.14 5.29
C LEU A 51 23.41 1.74 5.20
N THR A 52 24.02 1.63 4.02
CA THR A 52 25.32 2.26 3.79
C THR A 52 25.20 3.77 4.03
N PRO A 53 26.27 4.46 4.43
CA PRO A 53 26.24 5.92 4.55
C PRO A 53 25.73 6.61 3.28
N GLU A 54 25.97 6.07 2.08
CA GLU A 54 25.42 6.55 0.81
C GLU A 54 23.91 6.30 0.65
N GLN A 55 23.35 5.23 1.22
CA GLN A 55 21.90 5.00 1.31
C GLN A 55 21.23 5.83 2.41
N GLN A 56 21.99 6.23 3.44
CA GLN A 56 21.56 7.20 4.46
C GLN A 56 21.62 8.65 3.93
N ASP A 57 22.37 8.89 2.85
CA ASP A 57 22.55 10.19 2.20
C ASP A 57 21.63 10.39 0.97
N ILE A 58 20.62 9.52 0.79
CA ILE A 58 19.54 9.76 -0.16
C ILE A 58 18.65 10.88 0.39
N GLN A 59 19.00 12.08 -0.07
CA GLN A 59 18.14 13.23 -0.29
C GLN A 59 17.56 13.94 0.93
N ARG A 60 18.39 14.82 1.51
CA ARG A 60 17.88 16.15 1.88
C ARG A 60 17.51 16.92 0.61
N VAL A 61 16.37 16.59 -0.02
CA VAL A 61 15.72 17.55 -0.92
C VAL A 61 15.16 18.64 0.00
N PRO A 62 15.67 19.89 -0.06
CA PRO A 62 15.02 20.97 0.64
C PRO A 62 13.68 21.21 -0.06
N HIS A 63 12.58 21.10 0.70
CA HIS A 63 11.18 21.44 0.32
C HIS A 63 10.17 20.33 -0.01
N GLN A 64 10.36 19.07 0.37
CA GLN A 64 9.25 18.12 0.37
C GLN A 64 8.96 17.55 1.76
N ASP A 65 7.80 17.96 2.32
CA ASP A 65 7.26 17.63 3.64
C ASP A 65 6.76 16.18 3.75
N ILE A 66 7.58 15.22 3.32
CA ILE A 66 7.17 13.85 3.06
C ILE A 66 7.91 12.90 4.01
N LEU A 67 7.16 12.03 4.70
CA LEU A 67 7.72 10.88 5.38
C LEU A 67 7.51 9.63 4.52
N THR A 68 8.59 8.90 4.25
CA THR A 68 8.57 7.65 3.47
C THR A 68 9.30 6.55 4.24
N MET A 69 8.69 5.38 4.35
CA MET A 69 9.31 4.17 4.91
C MET A 69 9.61 3.18 3.78
N TYR A 70 10.86 2.76 3.63
CA TYR A 70 11.28 1.86 2.55
C TYR A 70 11.37 0.40 3.02
N GLY A 71 11.08 -0.51 2.10
CA GLY A 71 11.26 -1.95 2.25
C GLY A 71 11.70 -2.59 0.93
N PHE A 72 12.42 -3.70 1.03
CA PHE A 72 12.85 -4.48 -0.14
C PHE A 72 12.27 -5.88 -0.06
N PHE A 73 11.73 -6.35 -1.18
CA PHE A 73 11.01 -7.61 -1.29
C PHE A 73 11.76 -8.56 -2.21
N GLN A 74 12.12 -9.75 -1.72
CA GLN A 74 12.77 -10.75 -2.56
C GLN A 74 11.77 -11.31 -3.58
N VAL A 75 12.13 -11.27 -4.86
CA VAL A 75 11.38 -11.92 -5.94
C VAL A 75 11.99 -13.27 -6.27
N PRO A 76 11.21 -14.35 -6.44
CA PRO A 76 11.77 -15.66 -6.79
C PRO A 76 12.38 -15.68 -8.21
N ALA A 77 11.66 -15.16 -9.21
CA ALA A 77 12.10 -15.03 -10.60
C ALA A 77 11.20 -14.05 -11.38
N GLN A 78 11.61 -13.64 -12.58
CA GLN A 78 10.88 -12.66 -13.40
C GLN A 78 9.47 -13.14 -13.82
N ASP A 79 9.29 -14.44 -14.08
CA ASP A 79 8.02 -15.03 -14.53
C ASP A 79 6.90 -15.07 -13.45
N TYR A 80 7.21 -14.64 -12.22
CA TYR A 80 6.33 -14.71 -11.06
C TYR A 80 5.64 -13.37 -10.73
N ARG A 81 5.77 -12.37 -11.59
CA ARG A 81 5.39 -10.98 -11.27
C ARG A 81 4.00 -10.55 -11.72
N ALA A 82 3.29 -11.37 -12.48
CA ALA A 82 2.09 -10.91 -13.18
C ALA A 82 0.88 -10.65 -12.32
N GLU A 83 0.75 -11.39 -11.23
CA GLU A 83 -0.33 -11.26 -10.27
C GLU A 83 0.29 -11.53 -8.91
N THR A 84 0.77 -10.47 -8.26
CA THR A 84 1.42 -10.57 -6.96
C THR A 84 0.50 -10.00 -5.90
N HIS A 85 0.15 -10.80 -4.90
CA HIS A 85 -0.62 -10.32 -3.76
C HIS A 85 0.35 -9.83 -2.69
N ILE A 86 0.20 -8.56 -2.30
CA ILE A 86 0.95 -7.97 -1.19
C ILE A 86 -0.02 -7.86 -0.02
N ARG A 87 0.32 -8.57 1.06
CA ARG A 87 -0.46 -8.63 2.30
C ARG A 87 0.40 -8.17 3.44
N PHE A 88 -0.06 -7.20 4.21
CA PHE A 88 0.66 -6.82 5.42
C PHE A 88 -0.30 -6.37 6.51
N SER A 89 0.06 -6.70 7.74
CA SER A 89 -0.67 -6.24 8.91
C SER A 89 -0.03 -4.99 9.45
N TYR A 90 -0.85 -3.98 9.72
CA TYR A 90 -0.42 -2.74 10.32
C TYR A 90 -1.34 -2.33 11.48
N ARG A 91 -0.81 -1.47 12.35
CA ARG A 91 -1.57 -0.85 13.42
C ARG A 91 -1.19 0.62 13.48
N GLN A 92 -2.16 1.48 13.22
CA GLN A 92 -2.04 2.90 13.50
C GLN A 92 -2.44 3.16 14.94
N THR A 93 -1.60 3.85 15.71
CA THR A 93 -2.00 4.39 17.00
C THR A 93 -2.38 5.87 16.82
N GLY A 94 -3.41 6.33 17.54
CA GLY A 94 -3.88 7.71 17.43
C GLY A 94 -4.79 7.98 16.23
N LYS A 95 -4.69 9.18 15.65
CA LYS A 95 -5.58 9.63 14.56
C LYS A 95 -5.20 8.95 13.24
N PRO A 96 -6.15 8.33 12.51
CA PRO A 96 -5.88 7.76 11.19
C PRO A 96 -5.23 8.76 10.24
N GLN A 97 -4.46 8.23 9.28
CA GLN A 97 -3.73 9.02 8.29
C GLN A 97 -3.88 8.42 6.91
N ILE A 98 -3.65 9.26 5.91
CA ILE A 98 -3.48 8.81 4.53
C ILE A 98 -2.14 8.10 4.43
N VAL A 99 -2.14 6.87 3.92
CA VAL A 99 -0.92 6.10 3.65
C VAL A 99 -1.07 5.45 2.30
N TYR A 100 -0.04 5.57 1.47
CA TYR A 100 0.06 4.89 0.19
C TYR A 100 1.15 3.82 0.23
N LEU A 101 0.93 2.70 -0.44
CA LEU A 101 1.99 1.77 -0.81
C LEU A 101 2.47 2.15 -2.20
N GLN A 102 3.77 2.32 -2.37
CA GLN A 102 4.43 2.58 -3.63
C GLN A 102 5.37 1.44 -3.96
N ILE A 103 5.38 0.98 -5.20
CA ILE A 103 6.32 0.00 -5.73
C ILE A 103 7.02 0.63 -6.93
N LYS A 104 8.35 0.66 -6.90
CA LYS A 104 9.13 1.26 -7.98
C LYS A 104 9.05 0.44 -9.25
N LYS A 105 8.82 1.09 -10.38
CA LYS A 105 8.80 0.50 -11.72
C LYS A 105 10.14 0.65 -12.44
N ALA A 106 10.36 -0.19 -13.44
CA ALA A 106 11.58 -0.22 -14.23
C ALA A 106 11.86 1.10 -14.99
N ASP A 107 10.81 1.86 -15.32
CA ASP A 107 10.89 3.19 -15.94
C ASP A 107 11.20 4.32 -14.95
N GLY A 108 11.36 4.00 -13.66
CA GLY A 108 11.60 4.97 -12.59
C GLY A 108 10.32 5.57 -11.98
N THR A 109 9.14 5.25 -12.53
CA THR A 109 7.85 5.64 -11.93
C THR A 109 7.44 4.69 -10.81
N HIS A 110 6.25 4.85 -10.24
CA HIS A 110 5.74 4.00 -9.17
C HIS A 110 4.35 3.44 -9.49
N SER A 111 4.12 2.17 -9.16
CA SER A 111 2.78 1.64 -8.92
C SER A 111 2.36 2.07 -7.52
N ILE A 112 1.19 2.66 -7.36
CA ILE A 112 0.75 3.24 -6.09
C ILE A 112 -0.61 2.64 -5.73
N ALA A 113 -0.88 2.40 -4.45
CA ALA A 113 -2.22 2.07 -3.96
C ALA A 113 -2.48 2.71 -2.60
N LEU A 114 -3.72 3.12 -2.35
CA LEU A 114 -4.15 3.73 -1.10
C LEU A 114 -4.37 2.65 -0.03
N VAL A 115 -3.53 2.66 1.01
CA VAL A 115 -3.56 1.68 2.10
C VAL A 115 -4.58 2.06 3.16
N THR A 116 -4.63 3.34 3.52
CA THR A 116 -5.58 3.85 4.51
C THR A 116 -5.91 5.31 4.22
N HIS A 117 -7.14 5.68 4.54
CA HIS A 117 -7.64 7.03 4.40
C HIS A 117 -8.67 7.32 5.51
N PRO A 118 -8.53 8.42 6.29
CA PRO A 118 -9.40 8.68 7.45
C PRO A 118 -10.89 8.69 7.12
N LEU A 119 -11.27 9.29 5.98
CA LEU A 119 -12.67 9.36 5.55
C LEU A 119 -13.22 8.01 5.03
N LEU A 120 -12.35 7.08 4.62
CA LEU A 120 -12.78 5.81 4.02
C LEU A 120 -12.83 4.66 5.03
N LEU A 121 -12.14 4.78 6.17
CA LEU A 121 -12.11 3.73 7.21
C LEU A 121 -13.50 3.40 7.78
N SER A 122 -14.40 4.38 7.84
CA SER A 122 -15.78 4.20 8.33
C SER A 122 -16.83 4.25 7.22
N LEU A 123 -16.40 4.20 5.95
CA LEU A 123 -17.32 4.32 4.82
C LEU A 123 -18.09 3.02 4.60
N SER A 124 -19.42 3.10 4.60
CA SER A 124 -20.32 1.96 4.43
C SER A 124 -21.11 1.98 3.12
N TRP A 125 -20.72 2.86 2.18
CA TRP A 125 -21.41 2.99 0.90
C TRP A 125 -21.28 1.71 0.05
N PRO A 126 -22.31 1.35 -0.72
CA PRO A 126 -22.19 0.28 -1.72
C PRO A 126 -21.12 0.64 -2.75
N ALA A 127 -20.41 -0.38 -3.26
CA ALA A 127 -19.34 -0.18 -4.23
C ALA A 127 -19.47 -1.13 -5.41
N VAL A 128 -19.13 -0.61 -6.59
CA VAL A 128 -18.76 -1.44 -7.75
C VAL A 128 -17.26 -1.69 -7.67
N THR A 129 -16.83 -2.94 -7.85
CA THR A 129 -15.45 -3.35 -7.63
C THR A 129 -14.84 -4.02 -8.85
N SER A 130 -13.55 -3.77 -9.04
CA SER A 130 -12.60 -4.41 -9.96
C SER A 130 -11.36 -4.76 -9.13
N PRO A 131 -10.46 -5.68 -9.55
CA PRO A 131 -9.35 -6.14 -8.71
C PRO A 131 -8.52 -5.03 -8.04
N SER A 132 -8.30 -3.90 -8.70
CA SER A 132 -7.48 -2.79 -8.17
C SER A 132 -8.25 -1.48 -7.92
N ILE A 133 -9.54 -1.41 -8.26
CA ILE A 133 -10.33 -0.17 -8.23
C ILE A 133 -11.71 -0.41 -7.63
N ARG A 134 -12.16 0.54 -6.82
CA ARG A 134 -13.51 0.58 -6.26
C ARG A 134 -14.16 1.92 -6.58
N LEU A 135 -15.42 1.87 -6.96
CA LEU A 135 -16.29 3.03 -7.05
C LEU A 135 -17.36 2.92 -5.96
N TYR A 136 -17.17 3.66 -4.87
CA TYR A 136 -18.18 3.81 -3.83
C TYR A 136 -19.25 4.80 -4.29
N GLN A 137 -20.51 4.51 -3.97
CA GLN A 137 -21.66 5.30 -4.40
C GLN A 137 -22.59 5.50 -3.21
N GLN A 138 -22.89 6.75 -2.86
CA GLN A 138 -23.85 7.04 -1.79
C GLN A 138 -25.24 6.48 -2.13
N SER A 139 -25.61 6.47 -3.41
CA SER A 139 -26.79 5.80 -3.96
C SER A 139 -26.39 4.98 -5.20
N PRO A 140 -26.71 3.68 -5.27
CA PRO A 140 -26.33 2.81 -6.39
C PRO A 140 -26.88 3.33 -7.73
N THR A 141 -26.03 3.98 -8.52
CA THR A 141 -26.39 4.58 -9.81
C THR A 141 -25.74 3.82 -10.97
N TYR A 142 -24.46 3.51 -10.83
CA TYR A 142 -23.67 2.74 -11.77
C TYR A 142 -23.65 1.28 -11.36
N THR A 143 -23.74 0.39 -12.36
CA THR A 143 -23.66 -1.07 -12.17
C THR A 143 -22.29 -1.62 -12.54
N SER A 144 -21.49 -0.87 -13.31
CA SER A 144 -20.13 -1.22 -13.71
C SER A 144 -19.22 0.01 -13.77
N LEU A 145 -17.90 -0.21 -13.72
CA LEU A 145 -16.91 0.86 -13.90
C LEU A 145 -16.90 1.40 -15.35
N ASP A 146 -17.28 0.59 -16.33
CA ASP A 146 -17.42 1.01 -17.74
C ASP A 146 -18.61 1.97 -17.92
N GLN A 147 -19.71 1.73 -17.22
CA GLN A 147 -20.86 2.64 -17.22
C GLN A 147 -20.47 3.98 -16.60
N PHE A 148 -19.71 3.95 -15.51
CA PHE A 148 -19.17 5.14 -14.85
C PHE A 148 -18.25 5.94 -15.77
N SER A 149 -17.28 5.29 -16.41
CA SER A 149 -16.33 5.98 -17.31
C SER A 149 -17.01 6.61 -18.53
N SER A 150 -18.12 6.02 -18.99
CA SER A 150 -18.89 6.54 -20.12
C SER A 150 -19.82 7.71 -19.73
N HIS A 151 -20.14 7.87 -18.44
CA HIS A 151 -21.10 8.86 -17.93
C HIS A 151 -20.64 9.41 -16.58
N LEU A 152 -19.55 10.19 -16.60
CA LEU A 152 -18.97 10.75 -15.38
C LEU A 152 -19.98 11.69 -14.67
N PRO A 153 -20.06 11.63 -13.33
CA PRO A 153 -20.85 12.58 -12.56
C PRO A 153 -20.19 13.97 -12.58
N PRO A 154 -20.88 15.03 -12.10
CA PRO A 154 -20.26 16.34 -11.93
C PRO A 154 -19.03 16.28 -11.02
N ALA A 155 -18.01 17.08 -11.33
CA ALA A 155 -16.75 17.09 -10.58
C ALA A 155 -16.90 17.40 -9.09
N THR A 156 -17.91 18.19 -8.73
CA THR A 156 -18.26 18.53 -7.35
C THR A 156 -18.85 17.36 -6.56
N GLU A 157 -19.28 16.30 -7.24
CA GLU A 157 -19.89 15.10 -6.63
C GLU A 157 -18.94 13.89 -6.63
N LEU A 158 -17.80 13.98 -7.31
CA LEU A 158 -16.80 12.91 -7.43
C LEU A 158 -15.55 13.25 -6.64
N ALA A 159 -15.17 12.36 -5.74
CA ALA A 159 -13.81 12.35 -5.18
C ALA A 159 -13.01 11.18 -5.77
N ALA A 160 -11.70 11.35 -5.92
CA ALA A 160 -10.83 10.26 -6.33
C ALA A 160 -9.44 10.38 -5.74
N ASP A 161 -8.76 9.25 -5.48
CA ASP A 161 -7.32 9.29 -5.27
C ASP A 161 -6.60 9.45 -6.63
N PRO A 162 -5.42 10.09 -6.66
CA PRO A 162 -4.73 10.40 -7.91
C PRO A 162 -4.43 9.17 -8.77
N VAL A 163 -4.25 8.00 -8.16
CA VAL A 163 -3.94 6.76 -8.89
C VAL A 163 -5.17 6.28 -9.65
N ALA A 164 -6.30 6.20 -8.95
CA ALA A 164 -7.56 5.78 -9.55
C ALA A 164 -8.00 6.77 -10.64
N ALA A 165 -7.81 8.08 -10.42
CA ALA A 165 -8.08 9.10 -11.42
C ALA A 165 -7.24 8.92 -12.70
N ALA A 166 -5.93 8.69 -12.56
CA ALA A 166 -5.04 8.46 -13.70
C ALA A 166 -5.42 7.21 -14.51
N GLN A 167 -5.80 6.12 -13.85
CA GLN A 167 -6.23 4.89 -14.53
C GLN A 167 -7.48 5.10 -15.41
N TYR A 168 -8.33 6.07 -15.07
CA TYR A 168 -9.53 6.43 -15.82
C TYR A 168 -9.37 7.69 -16.68
N ASN A 169 -8.15 8.18 -16.85
CA ASN A 169 -7.82 9.41 -17.58
C ASN A 169 -8.66 10.62 -17.13
N LEU A 170 -8.89 10.75 -15.82
CA LEU A 170 -9.61 11.89 -15.27
C LEU A 170 -8.66 13.08 -15.09
N ASP A 171 -9.04 14.22 -15.65
CA ASP A 171 -8.37 15.50 -15.40
C ASP A 171 -8.63 15.99 -13.98
N SER A 172 -7.72 16.78 -13.43
CA SER A 172 -7.83 17.35 -12.07
C SER A 172 -9.06 18.23 -11.85
N HIS A 173 -9.74 18.67 -12.93
CA HIS A 173 -10.98 19.46 -12.87
C HIS A 173 -12.24 18.60 -12.85
N GLN A 174 -12.12 17.29 -13.05
CA GLN A 174 -13.22 16.33 -13.11
C GLN A 174 -13.50 15.65 -11.77
N TYR A 175 -12.68 15.89 -10.75
CA TYR A 175 -12.84 15.29 -9.43
C TYR A 175 -12.22 16.15 -8.32
N THR A 176 -12.62 15.91 -7.09
CA THR A 176 -11.97 16.42 -5.89
C THR A 176 -10.95 15.40 -5.37
N SER A 177 -9.68 15.79 -5.23
CA SER A 177 -8.64 14.87 -4.76
C SER A 177 -8.87 14.42 -3.32
N LEU A 178 -8.84 13.11 -3.08
CA LEU A 178 -8.93 12.52 -1.74
C LEU A 178 -7.82 13.02 -0.81
N ASP A 179 -6.61 13.30 -1.33
CA ASP A 179 -5.48 13.80 -0.52
C ASP A 179 -5.79 15.10 0.23
N THR A 180 -6.63 15.93 -0.38
CA THR A 180 -7.01 17.25 0.13
C THR A 180 -8.39 17.27 0.78
N LEU A 181 -9.14 16.17 0.68
CA LEU A 181 -10.52 16.11 1.10
C LEU A 181 -10.62 15.96 2.63
N THR A 182 -11.28 16.90 3.28
CA THR A 182 -11.46 16.90 4.75
C THR A 182 -12.85 16.44 5.18
N SER A 183 -13.82 16.40 4.27
CA SER A 183 -15.22 16.01 4.51
C SER A 183 -15.84 15.42 3.25
N LEU A 184 -16.81 14.51 3.40
CA LEU A 184 -17.56 13.92 2.29
C LEU A 184 -18.82 14.74 1.92
N SER A 185 -19.01 15.93 2.49
CA SER A 185 -20.18 16.77 2.19
C SER A 185 -20.22 17.16 0.71
N GLY A 186 -21.34 16.84 0.03
CA GLY A 186 -21.53 17.08 -1.40
C GLY A 186 -20.95 16.00 -2.32
N ILE A 187 -20.09 15.12 -1.82
CA ILE A 187 -19.57 13.97 -2.56
C ILE A 187 -20.63 12.87 -2.59
N LYS A 188 -20.89 12.32 -3.77
CA LYS A 188 -21.79 11.17 -3.97
C LYS A 188 -21.07 9.93 -4.48
N TYR A 189 -19.90 10.12 -5.09
CA TYR A 189 -19.09 9.07 -5.70
C TYR A 189 -17.64 9.18 -5.24
N ILE A 190 -17.01 8.05 -4.93
CA ILE A 190 -15.59 7.98 -4.60
C ILE A 190 -14.94 6.90 -5.45
N LEU A 191 -14.05 7.30 -6.35
CA LEU A 191 -13.24 6.40 -7.17
C LEU A 191 -11.87 6.20 -6.51
N THR A 192 -11.54 4.98 -6.10
CA THR A 192 -10.32 4.78 -5.31
C THR A 192 -9.68 3.41 -5.51
N THR A 193 -8.37 3.35 -5.30
CA THR A 193 -7.59 2.11 -5.13
C THR A 193 -7.74 1.50 -3.74
N TYR A 194 -8.34 2.22 -2.77
CA TYR A 194 -8.49 1.77 -1.39
C TYR A 194 -9.37 0.52 -1.29
N SER A 195 -8.84 -0.48 -0.58
CA SER A 195 -9.55 -1.68 -0.16
C SER A 195 -9.70 -1.67 1.37
N PRO A 196 -10.93 -1.76 1.93
CA PRO A 196 -11.12 -1.76 3.38
C PRO A 196 -10.33 -2.91 4.03
N PRO A 197 -9.49 -2.62 5.04
CA PRO A 197 -8.71 -3.65 5.69
C PRO A 197 -9.61 -4.58 6.51
N GLN A 198 -9.21 -5.84 6.64
CA GLN A 198 -9.83 -6.75 7.60
C GLN A 198 -9.24 -6.47 8.98
N MET A 199 -10.05 -6.59 10.03
CA MET A 199 -9.58 -6.44 11.41
C MET A 199 -9.34 -7.82 12.02
N ASP A 200 -8.12 -8.06 12.51
CA ASP A 200 -7.76 -9.29 13.21
C ASP A 200 -6.91 -8.98 14.46
N GLY A 201 -7.40 -9.34 15.64
CA GLY A 201 -6.67 -9.14 16.90
C GLY A 201 -6.23 -7.68 17.19
N GLY A 202 -6.95 -6.68 16.66
CA GLY A 202 -6.58 -5.26 16.79
C GLY A 202 -5.55 -4.76 15.78
N TRP A 203 -5.17 -5.60 14.81
CA TRP A 203 -4.41 -5.23 13.62
C TRP A 203 -5.33 -5.04 12.43
N SER A 204 -4.99 -4.09 11.57
CA SER A 204 -5.58 -3.94 10.25
C SER A 204 -4.75 -4.76 9.26
N LEU A 205 -5.37 -5.74 8.62
CA LEU A 205 -4.79 -6.53 7.55
C LEU A 205 -5.11 -5.83 6.23
N TYR A 206 -4.08 -5.26 5.61
CA TYR A 206 -4.14 -4.81 4.23
C TYR A 206 -3.81 -5.98 3.31
N ASP A 207 -4.66 -6.20 2.32
CA ASP A 207 -4.54 -7.26 1.33
C ASP A 207 -4.92 -6.68 -0.03
N GLN A 208 -3.93 -6.52 -0.90
CA GLN A 208 -4.14 -5.97 -2.23
C GLN A 208 -3.30 -6.69 -3.27
N GLU A 209 -3.94 -6.93 -4.42
CA GLU A 209 -3.28 -7.44 -5.60
C GLU A 209 -2.57 -6.31 -6.34
N PHE A 210 -1.32 -6.57 -6.73
CA PHE A 210 -0.51 -5.70 -7.56
C PHE A 210 -0.04 -6.46 -8.79
N ASN A 211 -0.12 -5.79 -9.94
CA ASN A 211 0.63 -6.19 -11.11
C ASN A 211 2.07 -5.67 -10.96
N LEU A 212 3.03 -6.58 -10.79
CA LEU A 212 4.45 -6.27 -10.62
C LEU A 212 5.27 -6.57 -11.88
N GLN A 213 4.64 -6.80 -13.05
CA GLN A 213 5.38 -7.09 -14.29
C GLN A 213 6.42 -6.01 -14.58
N ASP A 214 6.03 -4.75 -14.38
CA ASP A 214 6.86 -3.59 -14.64
C ASP A 214 7.69 -3.17 -13.42
N ALA A 215 7.68 -3.92 -12.32
CA ALA A 215 8.44 -3.57 -11.12
C ALA A 215 9.96 -3.57 -11.42
N ALA A 216 10.65 -2.53 -10.94
CA ALA A 216 12.10 -2.47 -10.96
C ALA A 216 12.64 -3.58 -10.06
N VAL A 217 13.58 -4.36 -10.60
CA VAL A 217 14.27 -5.39 -9.84
C VAL A 217 15.77 -5.15 -9.89
N ASP A 218 16.36 -5.09 -8.71
CA ASP A 218 17.78 -4.85 -8.54
C ASP A 218 18.62 -6.10 -8.86
N ARG A 219 19.95 -5.97 -8.68
CA ARG A 219 20.90 -7.06 -8.95
C ARG A 219 20.78 -8.22 -7.96
N GLN A 220 20.14 -7.99 -6.82
CA GLN A 220 19.86 -8.96 -5.77
C GLN A 220 18.48 -9.61 -5.95
N ASN A 221 17.80 -9.34 -7.07
CA ASN A 221 16.46 -9.83 -7.38
C ASN A 221 15.40 -9.35 -6.37
N GLN A 222 15.53 -8.10 -5.92
CA GLN A 222 14.60 -7.45 -4.99
C GLN A 222 13.79 -6.35 -5.67
N ILE A 223 12.53 -6.20 -5.25
CA ILE A 223 11.67 -5.07 -5.58
C ILE A 223 11.74 -4.06 -4.45
N GLU A 224 11.94 -2.80 -4.80
CA GLU A 224 11.85 -1.67 -3.88
C GLU A 224 10.38 -1.25 -3.72
N GLY A 225 9.91 -1.24 -2.48
CA GLY A 225 8.62 -0.66 -2.12
C GLY A 225 8.73 0.31 -0.97
N SER A 226 7.75 1.18 -0.83
CA SER A 226 7.69 2.11 0.28
C SER A 226 6.27 2.43 0.73
N LEU A 227 6.12 2.75 2.00
CA LEU A 227 4.91 3.38 2.53
C LEU A 227 5.13 4.90 2.55
N TYR A 228 4.27 5.62 1.86
CA TYR A 228 4.29 7.07 1.72
C TYR A 228 3.19 7.71 2.59
N PHE A 229 3.57 8.68 3.41
CA PHE A 229 2.70 9.35 4.38
C PHE A 229 2.62 10.85 4.09
N PRO A 230 1.70 11.31 3.22
CA PRO A 230 1.63 12.72 2.80
C PRO A 230 1.38 13.69 3.97
N ASN A 231 0.73 13.23 5.05
CA ASN A 231 0.28 14.09 6.15
C ASN A 231 1.01 13.84 7.49
N ALA A 232 2.10 13.07 7.49
CA ALA A 232 2.77 12.64 8.72
C ALA A 232 3.34 13.79 9.57
N ARG A 233 3.76 14.91 8.96
CA ARG A 233 4.33 16.05 9.71
C ARG A 233 3.27 16.80 10.51
N ALA A 234 2.06 16.98 9.95
CA ALA A 234 0.95 17.67 10.61
C ALA A 234 0.36 16.83 11.76
N ASN A 235 0.57 15.52 11.71
CA ASN A 235 0.06 14.58 12.68
C ASN A 235 1.10 13.46 12.83
N PRO A 236 2.15 13.59 13.63
CA PRO A 236 3.09 12.48 13.82
C PRO A 236 2.39 11.40 14.64
N GLN A 237 2.09 10.26 14.01
CA GLN A 237 1.52 9.10 14.70
C GLN A 237 2.33 7.85 14.41
N PRO A 238 2.51 6.96 15.40
CA PRO A 238 3.15 5.68 15.16
C PRO A 238 2.35 4.84 14.16
N PHE A 239 3.03 4.43 13.09
CA PHE A 239 2.55 3.39 12.19
C PHE A 239 3.37 2.13 12.47
N LEU A 240 2.75 1.15 13.11
CA LEU A 240 3.39 -0.12 13.42
C LEU A 240 3.13 -1.07 12.27
N LEU A 241 4.19 -1.51 11.61
CA LEU A 241 4.14 -2.59 10.63
C LEU A 241 4.51 -3.89 11.33
N SER A 242 3.75 -4.95 11.03
CA SER A 242 4.07 -6.31 11.46
C SER A 242 4.75 -7.04 10.29
N THR A 243 4.27 -8.24 9.97
CA THR A 243 4.77 -9.03 8.86
C THR A 243 4.25 -8.50 7.52
N VAL A 244 5.15 -8.47 6.53
CA VAL A 244 4.79 -8.33 5.11
C VAL A 244 4.90 -9.69 4.45
N HIS A 245 3.79 -10.13 3.88
CA HIS A 245 3.63 -11.34 3.10
C HIS A 245 3.46 -10.97 1.64
N ILE A 246 4.23 -11.62 0.78
CA ILE A 246 4.09 -11.44 -0.66
C ILE A 246 3.91 -12.82 -1.27
N ASP A 247 2.78 -12.99 -1.95
CA ASP A 247 2.45 -14.19 -2.68
C ASP A 247 2.59 -13.91 -4.17
N TYR A 248 3.49 -14.64 -4.80
CA TYR A 248 3.72 -14.53 -6.23
C TYR A 248 2.95 -15.60 -6.99
N THR A 249 2.31 -15.21 -8.09
CA THR A 249 1.66 -16.13 -9.03
C THR A 249 2.47 -16.25 -10.31
N LYS A 250 2.82 -17.48 -10.68
CA LYS A 250 3.53 -17.78 -11.92
C LYS A 250 2.60 -17.71 -13.12
N ILE A 251 2.96 -16.96 -14.17
CA ILE A 251 2.28 -17.10 -15.46
C ILE A 251 2.77 -18.39 -16.13
N ARG A 252 1.85 -19.29 -16.48
CA ARG A 252 2.16 -20.38 -17.42
C ARG A 252 1.96 -19.85 -18.83
N LYS A 253 3.06 -19.67 -19.57
CA LYS A 253 3.06 -19.45 -21.01
C LYS A 253 2.67 -20.73 -21.74
#